data_AF-A0A536LCY9-F1
#
_entry.id   AF-A0A536LCY9-F1
#
_cell.length_a   1.000
_cell.length_b   1.000
_cell.length_c   1.000
_cell.angle_alpha   90.00
_cell.angle_beta   90.00
_cell.angle_gamma   90.00
#
_symmetry.space_group_name_H-M   'P 1'
#
loop_
_entity.id
_entity.type
_entity.pdbx_description
1 polymer ?
#
loop_
_entity_poly.entity_id
_entity_poly.type
_entity_poly.pdbx_seq_one_letter_code
_entity_poly.pdbx_strand_id
1 'polypeptide(L)'
;MWAAYLFVLISLISFPQALHAFLSGDNYVGIAWLSQSFLQLVLLPIIIVGQNVISASQDARAEADHLTLTTLHDINVRQLKMLEQQAEMLKQQKAILDLLRSRGPAT
;
A
#
# COMPACT_ATOMS: atom_id res chain seq x y z
N MET A 1 -17.04 0.06 9.82
CA MET A 1 -18.15 0.35 8.87
C MET A 1 -19.46 0.74 9.56
N TRP A 2 -19.75 0.31 10.78
CA TRP A 2 -21.02 0.62 11.49
C TRP A 2 -21.21 2.09 11.88
N ALA A 3 -20.13 2.83 12.16
CA ALA A 3 -20.22 4.22 12.61
C ALA A 3 -20.85 5.16 11.55
N ALA A 4 -20.52 5.02 10.27
CA ALA A 4 -21.10 5.85 9.21
C ALA A 4 -22.62 5.64 9.11
N TYR A 5 -23.10 4.40 9.19
CA TYR A 5 -24.52 4.09 9.22
C TYR A 5 -25.22 4.66 10.48
N LEU A 6 -24.55 4.63 11.63
CA LEU A 6 -25.08 5.19 12.88
C LEU A 6 -25.25 6.72 12.79
N PHE A 7 -24.27 7.43 12.25
CA PHE A 7 -24.35 8.89 12.09
C PHE A 7 -25.38 9.30 11.04
N VAL A 8 -25.55 8.52 9.98
CA VAL A 8 -26.66 8.71 9.03
C VAL A 8 -28.00 8.54 9.76
N LEU A 9 -28.19 7.48 10.56
CA LEU A 9 -29.42 7.29 11.34
C LEU A 9 -29.70 8.44 12.33
N ILE A 10 -28.66 8.96 12.99
CA ILE A 10 -28.78 10.12 13.88
C ILE A 10 -29.20 11.37 13.09
N SER A 11 -28.66 11.58 11.88
CA SER A 11 -29.03 12.72 11.05
C SER A 11 -30.52 12.69 10.64
N LEU A 12 -31.11 11.50 10.44
CA LEU A 12 -32.53 11.34 10.11
C LEU A 12 -33.48 11.89 11.19
N ILE A 13 -33.04 11.99 12.45
CA ILE A 13 -33.84 12.59 13.54
C ILE A 13 -34.17 14.07 13.22
N SER A 14 -33.26 14.74 12.52
CA SER A 14 -33.39 16.15 12.12
C SER A 14 -33.94 16.34 10.69
N PHE A 15 -34.28 15.25 9.99
CA PHE A 15 -34.90 15.26 8.67
C PHE A 15 -36.38 15.70 8.64
N PRO A 16 -37.29 15.27 9.56
CA PRO A 16 -38.70 15.62 9.46
C PRO A 16 -38.96 17.14 9.56
N GLN A 17 -38.17 17.87 10.35
CA GLN A 17 -38.23 19.34 10.43
C GLN A 17 -37.82 20.02 9.11
N ALA A 18 -36.81 19.51 8.41
CA ALA A 18 -36.36 20.03 7.13
C ALA A 18 -37.36 19.71 6.01
N LEU A 19 -37.99 18.53 6.07
CA LEU A 19 -39.05 18.14 5.13
C LEU A 19 -40.32 19.00 5.31
N HIS A 20 -40.72 19.29 6.55
CA HIS A 20 -41.81 20.22 6.83
C HIS A 20 -41.56 21.62 6.28
N ALA A 21 -40.32 22.12 6.38
CA ALA A 21 -39.94 23.42 5.81
C ALA A 21 -40.03 23.42 4.27
N PHE A 22 -39.60 22.34 3.63
CA PHE A 22 -39.67 22.15 2.17
C PHE A 22 -41.12 22.13 1.66
N LEU A 23 -42.00 21.40 2.37
CA LEU A 23 -43.44 21.34 2.06
C LEU A 23 -44.16 22.68 2.29
N SER A 24 -43.64 23.51 3.20
CA SER A 24 -44.21 24.84 3.52
C SER A 24 -43.75 25.93 2.54
N GLY A 25 -42.93 25.59 1.53
CA GLY A 25 -42.43 26.51 0.51
C GLY A 25 -41.11 27.21 0.85
N ASP A 26 -40.52 26.91 2.01
CA ASP A 26 -39.20 27.43 2.41
C ASP A 26 -38.10 26.44 2.01
N ASN A 27 -37.85 26.39 0.71
CA ASN A 27 -36.84 25.51 0.10
C ASN A 27 -35.43 25.78 0.64
N TYR A 28 -35.15 27.01 1.07
CA TYR A 28 -33.84 27.42 1.56
C TYR A 28 -33.47 26.66 2.85
N VAL A 29 -34.41 26.54 3.79
CA VAL A 29 -34.18 25.85 5.07
C VAL A 29 -33.84 24.37 4.88
N GLY A 30 -34.54 23.69 3.96
CA GLY A 30 -34.27 22.28 3.65
C GLY A 30 -32.89 22.05 3.04
N ILE A 31 -32.51 22.90 2.07
CA ILE A 31 -31.20 22.82 1.41
C ILE A 31 -30.07 23.19 2.38
N ALA A 32 -30.26 24.21 3.22
CA ALA A 32 -29.29 24.64 4.22
C ALA A 32 -29.04 23.55 5.28
N TRP A 33 -30.10 22.89 5.77
CA TRP A 33 -29.96 21.76 6.70
C TRP A 33 -29.19 20.58 6.06
N LEU A 34 -29.47 20.28 4.77
CA LEU A 34 -28.80 19.20 4.05
C LEU A 34 -27.30 19.48 3.83
N SER A 35 -26.93 20.70 3.43
CA SER A 35 -25.53 21.06 3.14
C SER A 35 -24.69 21.28 4.40
N GLN A 36 -25.31 21.79 5.47
CA GLN A 36 -24.61 22.10 6.71
C GLN A 36 -24.71 20.96 7.71
N SER A 37 -25.86 20.77 8.35
CA SER A 37 -26.01 19.84 9.48
C SER A 37 -25.85 18.38 9.07
N PHE A 38 -26.45 17.97 7.95
CA PHE A 38 -26.36 16.58 7.47
C PHE A 38 -24.97 16.27 6.92
N LEU A 39 -24.51 17.05 5.94
CA LEU A 39 -23.21 16.81 5.30
C LEU A 39 -22.06 16.89 6.32
N GLN A 40 -22.01 17.88 7.22
CA GLN A 40 -20.93 17.96 8.22
C GLN A 40 -20.91 16.77 9.17
N LEU A 41 -22.09 16.35 9.67
CA LEU A 41 -22.19 15.25 10.63
C LEU A 41 -21.78 13.90 10.01
N VAL A 42 -22.08 13.71 8.73
CA VAL A 42 -21.81 12.46 7.99
C VAL A 42 -20.39 12.43 7.40
N LEU A 43 -19.81 13.59 7.09
CA LEU A 43 -18.52 13.69 6.40
C LEU A 43 -17.33 13.27 7.29
N LEU A 44 -17.32 13.62 8.58
CA LEU A 44 -16.27 13.21 9.52
C LEU A 44 -16.16 11.67 9.67
N PRO A 45 -17.24 10.93 10.00
CA PRO A 45 -17.22 9.47 10.09
C PRO A 45 -16.83 8.77 8.79
N ILE A 46 -17.28 9.30 7.64
CA ILE A 46 -16.93 8.74 6.33
C ILE A 46 -15.44 8.88 6.06
N ILE A 47 -14.85 10.04 6.35
CA ILE A 47 -13.39 10.25 6.21
C ILE A 47 -12.62 9.28 7.10
N ILE A 48 -13.03 9.13 8.36
CA ILE A 48 -12.36 8.23 9.31
C ILE A 48 -12.41 6.77 8.82
N VAL A 49 -13.56 6.30 8.36
CA VAL A 49 -13.68 4.93 7.80
C VAL A 49 -12.87 4.78 6.52
N GLY A 50 -12.87 5.79 5.64
CA GLY A 50 -12.08 5.79 4.42
C GLY A 50 -10.58 5.68 4.70
N GLN A 51 -10.07 6.48 5.65
CA GLN A 51 -8.69 6.40 6.11
C GLN A 51 -8.36 5.04 6.72
N ASN A 52 -9.24 4.50 7.57
CA ASN A 52 -9.02 3.19 8.19
C ASN A 52 -8.95 2.04 7.17
N VAL A 53 -9.78 2.06 6.11
CA VAL A 53 -9.73 1.05 5.04
C VAL A 53 -8.44 1.18 4.24
N ILE A 54 -8.00 2.41 3.95
CA ILE A 54 -6.73 2.65 3.27
C ILE A 54 -5.58 2.14 4.14
N SER A 55 -5.51 2.50 5.43
CA SER A 55 -4.48 2.05 6.36
C SER A 55 -4.42 0.52 6.45
N ALA A 56 -5.55 -0.17 6.63
CA ALA A 56 -5.58 -1.62 6.67
C ALA A 56 -5.05 -2.26 5.37
N SER A 57 -5.32 -1.65 4.22
CA SER A 57 -4.78 -2.11 2.93
C SER A 57 -3.29 -1.80 2.76
N GLN A 58 -2.79 -0.71 3.35
CA GLN A 58 -1.37 -0.36 3.36
C GLN A 58 -0.58 -1.28 4.29
N ASP A 59 -1.12 -1.62 5.45
CA ASP A 59 -0.48 -2.53 6.40
C ASP A 59 -0.32 -3.93 5.77
N ALA A 60 -1.35 -4.43 5.09
CA ALA A 60 -1.28 -5.69 4.35
C ALA A 60 -0.23 -5.66 3.21
N ARG A 61 -0.08 -4.50 2.54
CA ARG A 61 0.95 -4.30 1.50
C ARG A 61 2.34 -4.20 2.10
N ALA A 62 2.50 -3.52 3.23
CA ALA A 62 3.79 -3.36 3.90
C ALA A 62 4.36 -4.71 4.34
N GLU A 63 3.50 -5.63 4.81
CA GLU A 63 3.91 -6.98 5.16
C GLU A 63 4.38 -7.79 3.93
N ALA A 64 3.63 -7.72 2.82
CA ALA A 64 4.01 -8.35 1.56
C ALA A 64 5.29 -7.77 0.95
N ASP A 65 5.46 -6.45 1.04
CA ASP A 65 6.65 -5.74 0.56
C ASP A 65 7.87 -6.09 1.42
N HIS A 66 7.72 -6.25 2.73
CA HIS A 66 8.83 -6.67 3.60
C HIS A 66 9.34 -8.06 3.21
N LEU A 67 8.45 -9.04 3.02
CA LEU A 67 8.80 -10.38 2.53
C LEU A 67 9.50 -10.34 1.17
N THR A 68 8.98 -9.51 0.26
CA THR A 68 9.55 -9.32 -1.07
C THR A 68 10.95 -8.71 -1.00
N LEU A 69 11.14 -7.68 -0.18
CA LEU A 69 12.43 -7.02 0.02
C LEU A 69 13.47 -7.96 0.63
N THR A 70 13.10 -8.77 1.62
CA THR A 70 14.01 -9.79 2.18
C THR A 70 14.41 -10.82 1.12
N THR A 71 13.44 -11.28 0.33
CA THR A 71 13.71 -12.25 -0.76
C THR A 71 14.63 -11.65 -1.82
N LEU A 72 14.40 -10.40 -2.22
CA LEU A 72 15.26 -9.70 -3.18
C LEU A 72 16.67 -9.49 -2.64
N HIS A 73 16.81 -9.15 -1.35
CA HIS A 73 18.12 -9.02 -0.71
C HIS A 73 18.89 -10.35 -0.74
N ASP A 74 18.24 -11.46 -0.38
CA ASP A 74 18.84 -12.79 -0.42
C ASP A 74 19.27 -13.18 -1.83
N ILE A 75 18.46 -12.89 -2.84
CA ILE A 75 18.80 -13.11 -4.25
C ILE A 75 20.04 -12.30 -4.64
N ASN A 76 20.10 -11.02 -4.25
CA ASN A 76 21.23 -10.14 -4.57
C ASN A 76 22.54 -10.65 -3.93
N VAL A 77 22.48 -11.06 -2.66
CA VAL A 77 23.63 -11.68 -1.96
C VAL A 77 24.09 -12.96 -2.67
N ARG A 78 23.16 -13.81 -3.12
CA ARG A 78 23.50 -15.02 -3.88
C ARG A 78 24.13 -14.70 -5.23
N GLN A 79 23.64 -13.67 -5.92
CA GLN A 79 24.23 -13.21 -7.17
C GLN A 79 25.67 -12.72 -6.97
N LEU A 80 25.95 -11.93 -5.92
CA LEU A 80 27.30 -11.51 -5.59
C LEU A 80 28.24 -12.70 -5.37
N LYS A 81 27.82 -13.69 -4.58
CA LYS A 81 28.61 -14.90 -4.34
C LYS A 81 28.89 -15.67 -5.63
N MET A 82 27.91 -15.76 -6.52
CA MET A 82 28.09 -16.43 -7.81
C MET A 82 29.09 -15.68 -8.72
N LEU A 83 29.11 -14.34 -8.67
CA LEU A 83 30.11 -13.54 -9.38
C LEU A 83 31.52 -13.75 -8.82
N GLU A 84 31.67 -13.81 -7.49
CA GLU A 84 32.95 -14.13 -6.84
C GLU A 84 33.45 -15.53 -7.24
N GLN A 85 32.58 -16.54 -7.20
CA GLN A 85 32.91 -17.90 -7.63
C GLN A 85 33.33 -17.97 -9.10
N GLN A 86 32.65 -17.23 -9.99
CA GLN A 86 33.07 -17.15 -11.39
C GLN A 86 34.45 -16.52 -11.55
N ALA A 87 34.76 -15.47 -10.78
CA ALA A 87 36.08 -14.86 -10.79
C ALA A 87 37.17 -15.82 -10.31
N GLU A 88 36.89 -16.64 -9.29
CA GLU A 88 37.82 -17.68 -8.83
C GLU A 88 38.00 -18.79 -9.87
N MET A 89 36.92 -19.29 -10.48
CA MET A 89 36.99 -20.30 -11.54
C MET A 89 37.84 -19.80 -12.71
N LEU A 90 37.69 -18.54 -13.12
CA LEU A 90 38.51 -17.92 -14.16
C LEU A 90 40.01 -17.89 -13.76
N LYS A 91 40.32 -17.56 -12.51
CA LYS A 91 41.71 -17.62 -12.01
C LYS A 91 42.26 -19.04 -12.04
N GLN A 92 41.48 -20.04 -11.64
CA GLN A 92 41.88 -21.44 -11.68
C GLN A 92 42.13 -21.91 -13.12
N GLN A 93 41.23 -21.59 -14.06
CA GLN A 93 41.41 -21.91 -15.47
C GLN A 93 42.68 -21.30 -16.03
N LYS A 94 42.97 -20.03 -15.70
CA LYS A 94 44.21 -19.37 -16.12
C LYS A 94 45.45 -20.04 -15.52
N ALA A 95 45.42 -20.38 -14.24
CA ALA A 95 46.52 -21.09 -13.58
C ALA A 95 46.78 -22.47 -14.22
N ILE A 96 45.72 -23.23 -14.53
CA ILE A 96 45.82 -24.52 -15.23
C ILE A 96 46.42 -24.31 -16.63
N LEU A 97 45.95 -23.31 -17.37
CA LEU A 97 46.47 -22.99 -18.69
C LEU A 97 47.96 -22.63 -18.64
N ASP A 98 48.38 -21.84 -17.64
CA ASP A 98 49.77 -21.47 -17.44
C ASP A 98 50.64 -22.67 -17.05
N LEU A 99 50.13 -23.60 -16.24
CA LEU A 99 50.81 -24.87 -15.92
C LEU A 99 50.96 -25.78 -17.15
N LEU A 100 49.92 -25.85 -18.00
CA LEU A 100 50.01 -26.59 -19.26
C LEU A 100 50.98 -25.92 -20.23
N ARG A 101 51.02 -24.59 -20.26
CA ARG A 101 51.96 -23.82 -21.08
C ARG A 101 53.41 -24.00 -20.62
N SER A 102 53.66 -24.05 -19.31
CA SER A 102 54.99 -24.30 -18.75
C SER A 102 55.46 -25.75 -18.91
N ARG A 103 54.52 -26.69 -19.06
CA ARG A 103 54.78 -28.09 -19.46
C ARG A 103 54.78 -28.33 -20.99
N GLY A 104 54.60 -27.29 -21.80
CA GLY A 104 54.75 -27.36 -23.27
C GLY A 104 56.15 -27.83 -23.66
N PRO A 105 56.30 -28.52 -24.81
CA PRO A 105 57.21 -29.66 -24.99
C PRO A 105 58.69 -29.27 -24.83
N ALA A 106 59.39 -30.03 -23.99
CA ALA A 106 60.83 -30.17 -24.08
C ALA A 106 61.15 -31.03 -25.32
N THR A 107 61.18 -30.39 -26.49
CA THR A 107 61.82 -30.89 -27.72
C THR A 107 62.37 -29.71 -28.49
#